data_AF-A0A8T7DGA6-F1
#
_entry.id   AF-A0A8T7DGA6-F1
#
_cell.length_a   1.000
_cell.length_b   1.000
_cell.length_c   1.000
_cell.angle_alpha   90.00
_cell.angle_beta   90.00
_cell.angle_gamma   90.00
#
_symmetry.space_group_name_H-M   'P 1'
#
loop_
_entity.id
_entity.type
_entity.pdbx_description
1 polymer ?
#
loop_
_entity_poly.entity_id
_entity_poly.type
_entity_poly.pdbx_seq_one_letter_code
_entity_poly.pdbx_strand_id
1 'polypeptide(L)'
;MFGRSRHDKRWNKVWYFFMLVAAGLILSWGQVGQRYKQKENIDTREYLLLRTESDCNLAVAPCAAYAPDYAIVVNLQDHKDWYTVEVKTAGEKLALDS
;
A
#
# COMPACT_ATOMS: atom_id res chain seq x y z
N MET A 1 -13.00 18.55 -67.38
CA MET A 1 -13.28 18.74 -65.94
C MET A 1 -12.10 18.19 -65.15
N PHE A 2 -11.17 19.05 -64.71
CA PHE A 2 -10.04 18.66 -63.86
C PHE A 2 -9.78 19.78 -62.85
N GLY A 3 -10.53 19.75 -61.74
CA GLY A 3 -10.33 20.63 -60.59
C GLY A 3 -9.47 19.91 -59.54
N ARG A 4 -8.16 19.94 -59.76
CA ARG A 4 -7.13 19.27 -58.94
C ARG A 4 -7.10 19.80 -57.50
N SER A 5 -7.16 18.87 -56.55
CA SER A 5 -6.54 18.87 -55.21
C SER A 5 -5.67 20.10 -54.90
N ARG A 6 -6.25 21.09 -54.24
CA ARG A 6 -5.46 22.12 -53.51
C ARG A 6 -5.89 22.29 -52.05
N HIS A 7 -6.68 21.36 -51.55
CA HIS A 7 -7.25 21.39 -50.19
C HIS A 7 -6.72 20.27 -49.28
N ASP A 8 -5.75 19.46 -49.73
CA ASP A 8 -5.27 18.29 -48.97
C ASP A 8 -4.24 18.65 -47.89
N LYS A 9 -3.38 19.65 -48.14
CA LYS A 9 -2.28 19.96 -47.22
C LYS A 9 -2.72 20.61 -45.91
N ARG A 10 -3.76 21.46 -45.94
CA ARG A 10 -4.24 22.17 -44.73
C ARG A 10 -5.07 21.25 -43.83
N TRP A 11 -5.90 20.40 -44.43
CA TRP A 11 -6.70 19.40 -43.70
C TRP A 11 -5.84 18.30 -43.10
N ASN A 12 -4.80 17.83 -43.79
CA ASN A 12 -3.85 16.87 -43.22
C ASN A 12 -3.18 17.44 -41.96
N LYS A 13 -2.82 18.74 -41.96
CA LYS A 13 -2.18 19.38 -40.81
C LYS A 13 -3.11 19.48 -39.60
N VAL A 14 -4.39 19.80 -39.82
CA VAL A 14 -5.42 19.78 -38.76
C VAL A 14 -5.66 18.36 -38.27
N TRP A 15 -5.70 17.38 -39.16
CA TRP A 15 -5.90 15.98 -38.82
C TRP A 15 -4.74 15.40 -37.97
N TYR A 16 -3.48 15.72 -38.32
CA TYR A 16 -2.31 15.35 -37.50
C TYR A 16 -2.34 16.00 -36.12
N PHE A 17 -2.82 17.23 -36.00
CA PHE A 17 -2.97 17.89 -34.70
C PHE A 17 -3.99 17.16 -33.81
N PHE A 18 -5.16 16.80 -34.36
CA PHE A 18 -6.16 16.02 -33.63
C PHE A 18 -5.65 14.62 -33.24
N MET A 19 -4.89 13.96 -34.12
CA MET A 19 -4.26 12.67 -33.81
C MET A 19 -3.24 12.78 -32.66
N LEU A 20 -2.40 13.83 -32.64
CA LEU A 20 -1.47 14.07 -31.54
C LEU A 20 -2.19 14.35 -30.21
N VAL A 21 -3.26 15.14 -30.26
CA VAL A 21 -4.09 15.42 -29.07
C VAL A 21 -4.78 14.14 -28.57
N ALA A 22 -5.34 13.32 -29.45
CA ALA A 22 -5.98 12.05 -29.10
C ALA A 22 -4.97 11.04 -28.52
N ALA A 23 -3.78 10.92 -29.13
CA ALA A 23 -2.71 10.08 -28.62
C ALA A 23 -2.22 10.54 -27.23
N GLY A 24 -2.07 11.86 -27.02
CA GLY A 24 -1.73 12.44 -25.72
C GLY A 24 -2.78 12.18 -24.65
N LEU A 25 -4.07 12.26 -25.01
CA LEU A 25 -5.19 11.94 -24.12
C LEU A 25 -5.22 10.45 -23.75
N ILE A 26 -5.05 9.54 -24.71
CA ILE A 26 -5.02 8.08 -24.43
C ILE A 26 -3.84 7.74 -23.51
N LEU A 27 -2.65 8.31 -23.75
CA LEU A 27 -1.48 8.09 -22.90
C LEU A 27 -1.66 8.70 -21.50
N SER A 28 -2.28 9.88 -21.40
CA SER A 28 -2.56 10.54 -20.11
C SER A 28 -3.55 9.74 -19.27
N TRP A 29 -4.60 9.18 -19.87
CA TRP A 29 -5.60 8.37 -19.16
C TRP A 29 -5.11 6.94 -18.86
N GLY A 30 -4.27 6.35 -19.72
CA GLY A 30 -3.70 5.02 -19.52
C GLY A 30 -2.82 4.92 -18.26
N GLN A 31 -2.05 5.98 -17.94
CA GLN A 31 -1.26 6.05 -16.71
C GLN A 31 -2.12 6.25 -15.46
N VAL A 32 -3.23 6.99 -15.56
CA VAL A 32 -4.11 7.27 -14.42
C VAL A 32 -4.94 6.03 -14.05
N GLY A 33 -5.39 5.24 -15.03
CA GLY A 33 -6.16 4.00 -14.79
C GLY A 33 -5.37 2.88 -14.09
N GLN A 34 -4.05 2.79 -14.32
CA GLN A 34 -3.20 1.81 -13.60
C GLN A 34 -2.99 2.18 -12.12
N ARG A 35 -3.04 3.46 -11.76
CA ARG A 35 -2.90 3.91 -10.36
C ARG A 35 -4.13 3.62 -9.51
N TYR A 36 -5.31 3.38 -10.12
CA TYR A 36 -6.52 2.97 -9.40
C TYR A 36 -6.55 1.46 -9.14
N LYS A 37 -6.04 0.61 -10.04
CA LYS A 37 -5.96 -0.84 -9.81
C LYS A 37 -4.98 -1.24 -8.70
N GLN A 38 -4.06 -0.36 -8.33
CA GLN A 38 -3.13 -0.59 -7.22
C GLN A 38 -3.67 -0.09 -5.86
N LYS A 39 -4.89 0.46 -5.85
CA LYS A 39 -5.57 0.97 -4.64
C LYS A 39 -6.73 0.09 -4.18
N GLU A 40 -6.84 -1.12 -4.74
CA GLU A 40 -7.79 -2.15 -4.31
C GLU A 40 -7.03 -3.38 -3.80
N ASN A 41 -5.99 -3.10 -3.01
CA ASN A 41 -5.66 -3.96 -1.88
C ASN A 41 -5.65 -3.03 -0.66
N ILE A 42 -6.82 -2.44 -0.37
CA ILE A 42 -7.14 -2.12 1.01
C ILE A 42 -7.21 -3.51 1.65
N ASP A 43 -6.05 -3.93 2.12
CA ASP A 43 -5.82 -5.14 2.86
C ASP A 43 -6.78 -5.10 4.04
N THR A 44 -7.92 -5.74 3.83
CA THR A 44 -8.88 -6.09 4.87
C THR A 44 -8.36 -7.34 5.60
N ARG A 45 -7.04 -7.46 5.80
CA ARG A 45 -6.48 -7.74 7.13
C ARG A 45 -6.74 -6.50 8.01
N GLU A 46 -8.00 -6.09 8.19
CA GLU A 46 -8.80 -6.55 9.33
C GLU A 46 -7.93 -6.56 10.58
N TYR A 47 -8.09 -5.52 11.39
CA TYR A 47 -7.51 -5.36 12.71
C TYR A 47 -7.50 -6.72 13.44
N LEU A 48 -6.34 -7.36 13.53
CA LEU A 48 -6.20 -8.56 14.32
C LEU A 48 -6.40 -8.14 15.78
N LEU A 49 -7.52 -8.54 16.37
CA LEU A 49 -7.83 -8.27 17.77
C LEU A 49 -7.06 -9.28 18.62
N LEU A 50 -5.87 -8.90 19.09
CA LEU A 50 -5.15 -9.69 20.08
C LEU A 50 -5.86 -9.57 21.42
N ARG A 51 -6.10 -10.69 22.08
CA ARG A 51 -6.52 -10.72 23.48
C ARG A 51 -5.30 -10.48 24.36
N THR A 52 -5.39 -9.47 25.21
CA THR A 52 -4.43 -9.25 26.28
C THR A 52 -4.56 -10.32 27.35
N GLU A 53 -3.46 -10.77 27.91
CA GLU A 53 -3.42 -11.61 29.11
C GLU A 53 -4.16 -10.92 30.27
N SER A 54 -4.93 -11.69 31.05
CA SER A 54 -5.64 -11.19 32.23
C SER A 54 -4.63 -10.81 33.33
N ASP A 55 -4.90 -9.74 34.07
CA ASP A 55 -4.03 -9.24 35.15
C ASP A 55 -2.63 -8.80 34.68
N CYS A 56 -2.56 -8.19 33.49
CA CYS A 56 -1.33 -7.60 32.97
C CYS A 56 -0.92 -6.33 33.77
N ASN A 57 0.28 -6.36 34.36
CA ASN A 57 0.95 -5.20 34.92
C ASN A 57 2.42 -5.14 34.48
N LEU A 58 2.72 -4.27 33.50
CA LEU A 58 4.07 -4.07 32.96
C LEU A 58 5.11 -3.69 34.02
N ALA A 59 4.70 -3.10 35.14
CA ALA A 59 5.62 -2.71 36.22
C ALA A 59 6.04 -3.91 37.10
N VAL A 60 5.35 -5.05 37.00
CA VAL A 60 5.61 -6.24 37.82
C VAL A 60 6.16 -7.39 36.99
N ALA A 61 5.65 -7.58 35.77
CA ALA A 61 6.05 -8.65 34.87
C ALA A 61 5.83 -8.26 33.39
N PRO A 62 6.49 -8.93 32.43
CA PRO A 62 6.18 -8.79 31.01
C PRO A 62 4.72 -9.18 30.74
N CYS A 63 4.07 -8.48 29.81
CA CYS A 63 2.69 -8.75 29.42
C CYS A 63 2.60 -9.28 28.00
N ALA A 64 1.73 -10.27 27.80
CA ALA A 64 1.44 -10.80 26.48
C ALA A 64 0.06 -10.35 25.97
N ALA A 65 -0.04 -10.13 24.66
CA ALA A 65 -1.27 -10.10 23.90
C ALA A 65 -1.18 -11.15 22.80
N TYR A 66 -2.22 -11.94 22.59
CA TYR A 66 -2.18 -13.08 21.67
C TYR A 66 -3.48 -13.27 20.88
N ALA A 67 -3.32 -13.86 19.71
CA ALA A 67 -4.32 -14.38 18.81
C ALA A 67 -3.85 -15.80 18.39
N PRO A 68 -4.69 -16.60 17.70
CA PRO A 68 -4.33 -17.98 17.36
C PRO A 68 -2.96 -18.15 16.68
N ASP A 69 -2.59 -17.26 15.77
CA ASP A 69 -1.35 -17.35 14.97
C ASP A 69 -0.32 -16.26 15.30
N TYR A 70 -0.62 -15.40 16.27
CA TYR A 70 0.19 -14.23 16.59
C TYR A 70 0.26 -13.98 18.09
N ALA A 71 1.43 -13.64 18.61
CA ALA A 71 1.61 -13.17 19.97
C ALA A 71 2.53 -11.96 19.98
N ILE A 72 2.28 -11.04 20.92
CA ILE A 72 3.08 -9.86 21.17
C ILE A 72 3.37 -9.87 22.67
N VAL A 73 4.63 -9.82 23.06
CA VAL A 73 5.07 -9.74 24.45
C VAL A 73 5.76 -8.41 24.65
N VAL A 74 5.36 -7.67 25.68
CA VAL A 74 5.91 -6.38 26.05
C VAL A 74 6.57 -6.51 27.41
N ASN A 75 7.82 -6.07 27.52
CA ASN A 75 8.58 -6.07 28.76
C ASN A 75 9.06 -4.64 29.07
N LEU A 76 8.86 -4.18 30.31
CA LEU A 76 9.38 -2.91 30.79
C LEU A 76 10.68 -3.17 31.54
N GLN A 77 11.78 -2.59 31.06
CA GLN A 77 13.06 -2.59 31.77
C GLN A 77 13.23 -1.24 32.45
N ASP A 78 13.23 -1.24 33.77
CA ASP A 78 13.51 -0.07 34.60
C ASP A 78 15.02 0.13 34.74
N HIS A 79 15.50 1.29 34.31
CA HIS A 79 16.85 1.76 34.56
C HIS A 79 16.81 2.95 35.52
N LYS A 80 17.91 3.16 36.24
CA LYS A 80 18.01 4.15 37.32
C LYS A 80 17.49 5.57 37.01
N ASP A 81 17.47 5.97 35.74
CA ASP A 81 17.03 7.30 35.28
C ASP A 81 16.05 7.27 34.08
N TRP A 82 15.71 6.09 33.55
CA TRP A 82 14.92 5.95 32.31
C TRP A 82 14.31 4.55 32.17
N TYR A 83 13.33 4.40 31.29
CA TYR A 83 12.65 3.12 31.05
C TYR A 83 12.82 2.69 29.59
N THR A 84 13.11 1.40 29.38
CA THR A 84 13.02 0.77 28.06
C THR A 84 11.74 -0.05 27.99
N VAL A 85 11.01 0.04 26.89
CA VAL A 85 9.94 -0.90 26.56
C VAL A 85 10.44 -1.81 25.44
N GLU A 86 10.65 -3.08 25.75
CA GLU A 86 11.01 -4.11 24.77
C GLU A 86 9.73 -4.80 24.27
N VAL A 87 9.52 -4.80 22.96
CA VAL A 87 8.37 -5.45 22.33
C VAL A 87 8.88 -6.59 21.46
N LYS A 88 8.43 -7.81 21.75
CA LYS A 88 8.70 -9.01 20.95
C LYS A 88 7.41 -9.47 20.29
N THR A 89 7.49 -9.84 19.02
CA THR A 89 6.36 -10.40 18.29
C THR A 89 6.71 -11.81 17.83
N ALA A 90 5.76 -12.72 17.96
CA ALA A 90 5.82 -14.06 17.40
C ALA A 90 4.65 -14.20 16.43
N GLY A 91 4.92 -14.63 15.22
CA GLY A 91 3.93 -14.87 14.18
C GLY A 91 4.54 -15.72 13.08
N GLU A 92 3.71 -16.18 12.14
CA GLU A 92 3.96 -17.13 11.03
C GLU A 92 5.30 -17.01 10.25
N LYS A 93 6.10 -15.97 10.45
CA LYS A 93 7.51 -15.92 10.02
C LYS A 93 8.49 -16.80 10.83
N LEU A 94 8.02 -17.58 11.79
CA LEU A 94 8.82 -18.66 12.40
C LEU A 94 8.80 -19.97 11.57
N ALA A 95 8.05 -20.02 10.45
CA ALA A 95 7.96 -21.19 9.57
C ALA A 95 8.91 -21.15 8.35
N LEU A 96 10.01 -20.39 8.40
CA LEU A 96 10.97 -20.28 7.29
C LEU A 96 12.42 -20.56 7.71
N ASP A 97 12.61 -21.41 8.73
CA ASP A 97 13.92 -21.98 9.06
C ASP A 97 13.78 -23.38 9.72
N SER A 98 13.14 -24.31 8.99
CA SER A 98 13.24 -25.76 9.25
C SER A 98 13.43 -26.53 7.96
#